data_AF-A0A7S3CS38-F1
#
_entry.id   AF-A0A7S3CS38-F1
#
_cell.length_a   1.000
_cell.length_b   1.000
_cell.length_c   1.000
_cell.angle_alpha   90.00
_cell.angle_beta   90.00
_cell.angle_gamma   90.00
#
_symmetry.space_group_name_H-M   'P 1'
#
loop_
_entity.id
_entity.type
_entity.pdbx_description
1 polymer ?
#
loop_
_entity_poly.entity_id
_entity_poly.type
_entity_poly.pdbx_seq_one_letter_code
_entity_poly.pdbx_strand_id
1 'polypeptide(L)'
;MRGTPMTVGTLEEIIDDEHAIVTPHASLEYYVPILSFVDKDQLEPGCSVLLNHRSHAVVGLMNDEVDPMVSVMKVDKAPLESYADIGGLETQVREIKEAVELPLTNPELYEDIGIKPPKGVILYGEPGTGKTLLAKAVANQTSATFLRVVGSELIKKYLGEGPKLVREIFKIADEYAPSIVFIDEIDAVGSKRYDSSSGGEKEVQ
;
A
#
# COMPACT_ATOMS: atom_id res chain seq x y z
N MET A 1 -14.32 -1.32 -31.59
CA MET A 1 -14.74 0.10 -31.44
C MET A 1 -15.24 0.28 -30.01
N ARG A 2 -14.55 1.05 -29.16
CA ARG A 2 -15.01 1.36 -27.80
C ARG A 2 -16.21 2.31 -27.94
N GLY A 3 -17.43 1.78 -27.87
CA GLY A 3 -18.65 2.59 -27.99
C GLY A 3 -18.83 3.48 -26.75
N THR A 4 -19.23 4.73 -26.96
CA THR A 4 -19.78 5.60 -25.91
C THR A 4 -21.27 5.28 -25.71
N PRO A 5 -21.81 5.20 -24.48
CA PRO A 5 -21.18 5.26 -23.16
C PRO A 5 -20.72 3.90 -22.63
N MET A 6 -19.83 3.90 -21.64
CA MET A 6 -19.31 2.72 -20.95
C MET A 6 -19.89 2.67 -19.54
N THR A 7 -20.32 1.49 -19.11
CA THR A 7 -20.90 1.24 -17.79
C THR A 7 -19.84 0.59 -16.91
N VAL A 8 -19.78 0.93 -15.63
CA VAL A 8 -18.86 0.27 -14.70
C VAL A 8 -19.57 -0.94 -14.08
N GLY A 9 -18.87 -2.08 -14.04
CA GLY A 9 -19.33 -3.29 -13.37
C GLY A 9 -18.19 -3.96 -12.61
N THR A 10 -18.54 -4.96 -11.83
CA THR A 10 -17.58 -5.80 -11.10
C THR A 10 -17.40 -7.11 -11.87
N LEU A 11 -16.16 -7.56 -12.03
CA LEU A 11 -15.85 -8.89 -12.56
C LEU A 11 -16.05 -9.92 -11.43
N GLU A 12 -17.00 -10.84 -11.56
CA GLU A 12 -17.23 -11.87 -10.53
C GLU A 12 -16.34 -13.09 -10.77
N GLU A 13 -16.33 -13.58 -12.00
CA GLU A 13 -15.64 -14.82 -12.35
C GLU A 13 -15.21 -14.81 -13.82
N ILE A 14 -14.03 -15.37 -14.08
CA ILE A 14 -13.54 -15.61 -15.45
C ILE A 14 -13.82 -17.07 -15.78
N ILE A 15 -14.66 -17.30 -16.80
CA ILE A 15 -15.07 -18.65 -17.18
C ILE A 15 -14.07 -19.25 -18.15
N ASP A 16 -13.62 -18.46 -19.12
CA ASP A 16 -12.64 -18.87 -20.12
C ASP A 16 -11.91 -17.65 -20.70
N ASP A 17 -11.11 -17.91 -21.73
CA ASP A 17 -10.32 -16.90 -22.44
C ASP A 17 -11.16 -15.81 -23.13
N GLU A 18 -12.41 -16.07 -23.45
CA GLU A 18 -13.27 -15.18 -24.23
C GLU A 18 -14.50 -14.70 -23.45
N HIS A 19 -14.77 -15.24 -22.25
CA HIS A 19 -16.00 -14.98 -21.51
C HIS A 19 -15.78 -14.85 -20.00
N ALA A 20 -16.54 -13.93 -19.41
CA ALA A 20 -16.58 -13.70 -17.98
C ALA A 20 -18.00 -13.44 -17.48
N ILE A 21 -18.20 -13.63 -16.18
CA ILE A 21 -19.40 -13.21 -15.46
C ILE A 21 -19.13 -11.84 -14.84
N VAL A 22 -20.00 -10.88 -15.15
CA VAL A 22 -19.90 -9.51 -14.64
C VAL A 22 -21.21 -9.04 -14.02
N THR A 23 -21.10 -8.20 -13.00
CA THR A 23 -22.23 -7.57 -12.31
C THR A 23 -22.21 -6.06 -12.56
N PRO A 24 -23.02 -5.51 -13.47
CA PRO A 24 -23.15 -4.07 -13.66
C PRO A 24 -23.91 -3.47 -12.47
N HIS A 25 -23.36 -2.43 -11.82
CA HIS A 25 -24.03 -1.65 -10.75
C HIS A 25 -24.79 -2.49 -9.69
N ALA A 26 -24.18 -3.57 -9.18
CA ALA A 26 -24.78 -4.45 -8.17
C ALA A 26 -26.19 -4.97 -8.55
N SER A 27 -26.40 -5.22 -9.84
CA SER A 27 -27.64 -5.79 -10.40
C SER A 27 -27.48 -7.28 -10.72
N LEU A 28 -28.16 -7.78 -11.76
CA LEU A 28 -28.05 -9.16 -12.20
C LEU A 28 -26.64 -9.47 -12.74
N GLU A 29 -26.22 -10.73 -12.59
CA GLU A 29 -25.02 -11.28 -13.20
C GLU A 29 -25.26 -11.54 -14.70
N TYR A 30 -24.30 -11.13 -15.54
CA TYR A 30 -24.33 -11.35 -16.99
C TYR A 30 -23.11 -12.15 -17.43
N TYR A 31 -23.35 -13.18 -18.25
CA TYR A 31 -22.30 -13.86 -19.00
C TYR A 31 -21.99 -13.05 -20.27
N VAL A 32 -20.78 -12.52 -20.37
CA VAL A 32 -20.41 -11.54 -21.40
C VAL A 32 -19.07 -11.88 -22.04
N PRO A 33 -18.86 -11.52 -23.32
CA PRO A 33 -17.58 -11.72 -23.97
C PRO A 33 -16.55 -10.67 -23.53
N ILE A 34 -15.30 -11.11 -23.40
CA ILE A 34 -14.11 -10.28 -23.19
C ILE A 34 -13.56 -9.87 -24.55
N LEU A 35 -13.43 -8.57 -24.80
CA LEU A 35 -12.88 -8.11 -26.07
C LEU A 35 -11.38 -8.37 -26.15
N SER A 36 -10.89 -8.76 -27.33
CA SER A 36 -9.51 -9.24 -27.54
C SER A 36 -8.39 -8.24 -27.23
N PHE A 37 -8.74 -6.97 -27.00
CA PHE A 37 -7.80 -5.89 -26.65
C PHE A 37 -7.73 -5.61 -25.15
N VAL A 38 -8.46 -6.38 -24.34
CA VAL A 38 -8.33 -6.37 -22.89
C VAL A 38 -7.18 -7.30 -22.51
N ASP A 39 -6.26 -6.79 -21.70
CA ASP A 39 -5.17 -7.58 -21.18
C ASP A 39 -5.71 -8.54 -20.11
N LYS A 40 -5.63 -9.85 -20.39
CA LYS A 40 -6.23 -10.88 -19.54
C LYS A 40 -5.42 -11.15 -18.29
N ASP A 41 -4.11 -10.90 -18.35
CA ASP A 41 -3.20 -11.11 -17.22
C ASP A 41 -3.50 -10.13 -16.08
N GLN A 42 -4.23 -9.06 -16.35
CA GLN A 42 -4.63 -8.02 -15.40
C GLN A 42 -6.08 -8.18 -14.90
N LEU A 43 -6.83 -9.18 -15.39
CA LEU A 43 -8.19 -9.42 -14.95
C LEU A 43 -8.17 -10.34 -13.71
N GLU A 44 -8.50 -9.78 -12.55
CA GLU A 44 -8.71 -10.54 -11.32
C GLU A 44 -10.19 -10.49 -10.89
N PRO A 45 -10.75 -11.60 -10.36
CA PRO A 45 -12.06 -11.58 -9.73
C PRO A 45 -12.16 -10.49 -8.66
N GLY A 46 -13.22 -9.69 -8.71
CA GLY A 46 -13.44 -8.53 -7.86
C GLY A 46 -13.00 -7.19 -8.45
N CYS A 47 -12.26 -7.17 -9.57
CA CYS A 47 -11.83 -5.92 -10.21
C CYS A 47 -12.99 -5.14 -10.86
N SER A 48 -12.84 -3.83 -10.86
CA SER A 48 -13.71 -2.90 -11.58
C SER A 48 -13.46 -2.98 -13.09
N VAL A 49 -14.45 -3.37 -13.88
CA VAL A 49 -14.36 -3.50 -15.34
C VAL A 49 -15.29 -2.52 -16.05
N LEU A 50 -14.84 -2.06 -17.21
CA LEU A 50 -15.62 -1.22 -18.11
C LEU A 50 -16.39 -2.08 -19.10
N LEU A 51 -17.71 -1.98 -19.04
CA LEU A 51 -18.65 -2.72 -19.87
C LEU A 51 -19.22 -1.84 -20.97
N ASN A 52 -19.51 -2.43 -22.12
CA ASN A 52 -20.24 -1.75 -23.18
C ASN A 52 -21.72 -1.64 -22.79
N HIS A 53 -22.32 -0.45 -22.88
CA HIS A 53 -23.71 -0.20 -22.47
C HIS A 53 -24.76 -1.00 -23.29
N ARG A 54 -24.42 -1.54 -24.46
CA ARG A 54 -25.35 -2.36 -25.27
C ARG A 54 -25.16 -3.86 -25.13
N SER A 55 -23.91 -4.31 -25.17
CA SER A 55 -23.59 -5.74 -25.21
C SER A 55 -23.09 -6.29 -23.87
N HIS A 56 -22.89 -5.42 -22.88
CA HIS A 56 -22.24 -5.72 -21.60
C HIS A 56 -20.84 -6.37 -21.74
N ALA A 57 -20.26 -6.38 -22.95
CA ALA A 57 -18.94 -6.94 -23.20
C ALA A 57 -17.87 -6.17 -22.44
N VAL A 58 -16.85 -6.88 -21.94
CA VAL A 58 -15.72 -6.27 -21.23
C VAL A 58 -14.85 -5.54 -22.25
N VAL A 59 -14.76 -4.21 -22.09
CA VAL A 59 -14.03 -3.29 -22.97
C VAL A 59 -12.69 -2.88 -22.36
N GLY A 60 -12.52 -3.06 -21.06
CA GLY A 60 -11.26 -2.75 -20.41
C GLY A 60 -11.38 -2.85 -18.91
N LEU A 61 -10.23 -2.77 -18.26
CA LEU A 61 -10.14 -2.61 -16.82
C LEU A 61 -10.30 -1.13 -16.49
N MET A 62 -11.08 -0.86 -15.45
CA MET A 62 -10.96 0.40 -14.75
C MET A 62 -9.88 0.13 -13.69
N ASN A 63 -8.74 0.81 -13.79
CA ASN A 63 -7.77 0.76 -12.70
C ASN A 63 -8.53 1.19 -11.45
N ASP A 64 -8.56 0.32 -10.44
CA ASP A 64 -9.17 0.67 -9.16
C ASP A 64 -8.63 2.04 -8.79
N GLU A 65 -9.53 3.01 -8.68
CA GLU A 65 -9.18 4.30 -8.12
C GLU A 65 -8.58 3.96 -6.77
N VAL A 66 -7.26 4.06 -6.68
CA VAL A 66 -6.52 3.92 -5.44
C VAL A 66 -7.31 4.72 -4.43
N ASP A 67 -7.87 4.04 -3.42
CA ASP A 67 -8.91 4.60 -2.57
C ASP A 67 -8.47 6.03 -2.22
N PRO A 68 -9.30 7.07 -2.43
CA PRO A 68 -8.87 8.45 -2.26
C PRO A 68 -8.25 8.68 -0.88
N MET A 69 -8.57 7.83 0.11
CA MET A 69 -7.94 7.82 1.42
C MET A 69 -6.46 7.38 1.41
N VAL A 70 -6.05 6.50 0.49
CA VAL A 70 -4.66 6.09 0.29
C VAL A 70 -3.92 7.06 -0.62
N SER A 71 -4.60 7.71 -1.56
CA SER A 71 -4.06 8.91 -2.22
C SER A 71 -3.79 10.05 -1.22
N VAL A 72 -4.51 10.08 -0.09
CA VAL A 72 -4.29 11.00 1.05
C VAL A 72 -3.16 10.54 1.98
N MET A 73 -2.76 9.25 1.94
CA MET A 73 -1.50 8.77 2.52
C MET A 73 -0.36 9.26 1.63
N LYS A 74 -0.09 10.56 1.79
CA LYS A 74 0.82 11.36 1.03
C LYS A 74 2.09 10.57 0.69
N VAL A 75 2.24 10.31 -0.61
CA VAL A 75 3.55 10.33 -1.27
C VAL A 75 4.08 11.76 -1.10
N ASP A 76 4.54 12.09 0.11
CA ASP A 76 5.19 13.36 0.36
C ASP A 76 6.57 13.20 -0.30
N LYS A 77 6.87 14.08 -1.25
CA LYS A 77 8.23 14.20 -1.77
C LYS A 77 9.17 14.30 -0.58
N ALA A 78 10.31 13.60 -0.68
CA ALA A 78 11.41 13.61 0.26
C ALA A 78 11.39 14.84 1.19
N PRO A 79 11.25 14.65 2.52
CA PRO A 79 11.26 15.75 3.48
C PRO A 79 12.52 16.61 3.30
N LEU A 80 12.48 17.88 3.68
CA LEU A 80 13.64 18.78 3.50
C LEU A 80 14.71 18.58 4.57
N GLU A 81 14.38 17.92 5.68
CA GLU A 81 15.28 17.70 6.80
C GLU A 81 16.44 16.77 6.42
N SER A 82 17.65 17.10 6.85
CA SER A 82 18.86 16.30 6.62
C SER A 82 19.45 15.79 7.94
N TYR A 83 20.40 14.84 7.87
CA TYR A 83 21.16 14.43 9.06
C TYR A 83 21.95 15.58 9.70
N ALA A 84 22.26 16.63 8.94
CA ALA A 84 22.90 17.83 9.47
C ALA A 84 22.01 18.59 10.49
N ASP A 85 20.69 18.41 10.41
CA ASP A 85 19.73 19.03 11.33
C ASP A 85 19.57 18.24 12.64
N ILE A 86 20.21 17.06 12.75
CA ILE A 86 20.10 16.16 13.91
C ILE A 86 21.39 16.23 14.72
N GLY A 87 21.31 16.81 15.92
CA GLY A 87 22.45 16.88 16.86
C GLY A 87 22.51 15.69 17.82
N GLY A 88 23.71 15.15 18.06
CA GLY A 88 24.00 14.26 19.20
C GLY A 88 23.54 12.81 19.08
N LEU A 89 23.01 12.38 17.93
CA LEU A 89 22.50 11.02 17.67
C LEU A 89 23.34 10.26 16.63
N GLU A 90 24.66 10.48 16.61
CA GLU A 90 25.55 9.93 15.58
C GLU A 90 25.50 8.39 15.48
N THR A 91 25.42 7.71 16.62
CA THR A 91 25.34 6.24 16.67
C THR A 91 24.04 5.73 16.04
N GLN A 92 22.90 6.32 16.41
CA GLN A 92 21.58 5.92 15.90
C GLN A 92 21.44 6.24 14.41
N VAL A 93 21.97 7.40 13.98
CA VAL A 93 22.03 7.77 12.57
C VAL A 93 22.86 6.75 11.79
N ARG A 94 24.01 6.33 12.31
CA ARG A 94 24.85 5.30 11.64
C ARG A 94 24.11 3.97 11.51
N GLU A 95 23.49 3.48 12.59
CA GLU A 95 22.75 2.21 12.56
C GLU A 95 21.61 2.24 11.54
N ILE A 96 20.89 3.35 11.44
CA ILE A 96 19.80 3.47 10.47
C ILE A 96 20.30 3.56 9.03
N LYS A 97 21.43 4.23 8.79
CA LYS A 97 22.07 4.28 7.48
C LYS A 97 22.50 2.89 7.02
N GLU A 98 23.12 2.13 7.91
CA GLU A 98 23.51 0.74 7.64
C GLU A 98 22.30 -0.16 7.40
N ALA A 99 21.17 0.10 8.06
CA ALA A 99 19.96 -0.70 7.92
C ALA A 99 19.13 -0.35 6.67
N VAL A 100 19.11 0.90 6.23
CA VAL A 100 18.20 1.38 5.17
C VAL A 100 18.95 1.88 3.93
N GLU A 101 19.97 2.72 4.10
CA GLU A 101 20.69 3.35 2.99
C GLU A 101 21.68 2.38 2.33
N LEU A 102 22.37 1.56 3.13
CA LEU A 102 23.38 0.62 2.64
C LEU A 102 22.80 -0.48 1.73
N PRO A 103 21.66 -1.14 2.07
CA PRO A 103 21.02 -2.11 1.18
C PRO A 103 20.52 -1.51 -0.13
N LEU A 104 20.08 -0.25 -0.12
CA LEU A 104 19.58 0.45 -1.31
C LEU A 104 20.73 0.91 -2.22
N THR A 105 21.85 1.32 -1.64
CA THR A 105 22.97 1.90 -2.40
C THR A 105 23.97 0.83 -2.88
N ASN A 106 24.22 -0.20 -2.06
CA ASN A 106 25.21 -1.24 -2.34
C ASN A 106 24.66 -2.65 -2.04
N PRO A 107 23.69 -3.14 -2.82
CA PRO A 107 23.13 -4.48 -2.62
C PRO A 107 24.16 -5.61 -2.81
N GLU A 108 25.16 -5.41 -3.67
CA GLU A 108 26.23 -6.39 -3.96
C GLU A 108 26.99 -6.84 -2.69
N LEU A 109 27.20 -5.94 -1.73
CA LEU A 109 27.88 -6.27 -0.47
C LEU A 109 27.11 -7.32 0.34
N TYR A 110 25.78 -7.31 0.28
CA TYR A 110 24.93 -8.27 0.98
C TYR A 110 24.90 -9.62 0.25
N GLU A 111 24.93 -9.60 -1.08
CA GLU A 111 25.00 -10.80 -1.92
C GLU A 111 26.33 -11.54 -1.75
N ASP A 112 27.47 -10.82 -1.77
CA ASP A 112 28.81 -11.39 -1.62
C ASP A 112 29.02 -12.06 -0.25
N ILE A 113 28.46 -11.45 0.81
CA ILE A 113 28.54 -11.99 2.18
C ILE A 113 27.48 -13.08 2.39
N GLY A 114 26.45 -13.16 1.53
CA GLY A 114 25.35 -14.12 1.65
C GLY A 114 24.39 -13.83 2.80
N ILE A 115 24.32 -12.58 3.25
CA ILE A 115 23.42 -12.15 4.34
C ILE A 115 22.24 -11.37 3.77
N LYS A 116 21.04 -11.59 4.32
CA LYS A 116 19.87 -10.80 3.94
C LYS A 116 19.90 -9.45 4.62
N PRO A 117 19.59 -8.34 3.92
CA PRO A 117 19.48 -7.04 4.56
C PRO A 117 18.36 -7.05 5.60
N PRO A 118 18.45 -6.19 6.64
CA PRO A 118 17.40 -6.07 7.63
C PRO A 118 16.10 -5.62 6.98
N LYS A 119 14.98 -6.24 7.36
CA LYS A 119 13.66 -5.99 6.75
C LYS A 119 12.95 -4.74 7.28
N GLY A 120 13.39 -4.20 8.41
CA GLY A 120 12.72 -3.08 9.06
C GLY A 120 13.46 -2.63 10.30
N VAL A 121 13.18 -1.40 10.71
CA VAL A 121 13.77 -0.76 11.89
C VAL A 121 12.65 -0.24 12.77
N ILE A 122 12.80 -0.40 14.09
CA ILE A 122 11.88 0.16 15.08
C ILE A 122 12.63 1.21 15.89
N LEU A 123 12.10 2.44 15.89
CA LEU A 123 12.61 3.54 16.70
C LEU A 123 11.76 3.67 17.97
N TYR A 124 12.38 3.52 19.13
CA TYR A 124 11.70 3.63 20.43
C TYR A 124 12.39 4.62 21.38
N GLY A 125 11.72 4.96 22.48
CA GLY A 125 12.23 5.85 23.53
C GLY A 125 11.28 7.00 23.84
N GLU A 126 11.70 7.91 24.70
CA GLU A 126 10.86 9.04 25.14
C GLU A 126 10.45 9.96 23.98
N PRO A 127 9.25 10.57 24.05
CA PRO A 127 8.83 11.57 23.06
C PRO A 127 9.78 12.78 23.08
N GLY A 128 9.95 13.44 21.92
CA GLY A 128 10.83 14.61 21.80
C GLY A 128 12.31 14.30 21.53
N THR A 129 12.70 13.03 21.40
CA THR A 129 14.09 12.61 21.07
C THR A 129 14.41 12.62 19.56
N GLY A 130 13.54 13.19 18.72
CA GLY A 130 13.81 13.35 17.29
C GLY A 130 13.60 12.10 16.42
N LYS A 131 12.89 11.07 16.89
CA LYS A 131 12.58 9.86 16.09
C LYS A 131 11.95 10.17 14.73
N THR A 132 10.91 11.00 14.71
CA THR A 132 10.23 11.44 13.49
C THR A 132 11.16 12.27 12.58
N LEU A 133 12.03 13.11 13.16
CA LEU A 133 13.02 13.89 12.39
C LEU A 133 14.06 12.97 11.73
N LEU A 134 14.51 11.95 12.45
CA LEU A 134 15.48 10.99 11.95
C LEU A 134 14.91 10.16 10.79
N ALA A 135 13.66 9.70 10.90
CA ALA A 135 12.98 9.02 9.80
C ALA A 135 12.84 9.89 8.55
N LYS A 136 12.52 11.19 8.72
CA LYS A 136 12.45 12.14 7.60
C LYS A 136 13.79 12.38 6.93
N ALA A 137 14.87 12.49 7.71
CA ALA A 137 16.22 12.66 7.17
C ALA A 137 16.68 11.46 6.33
N VAL A 138 16.33 10.24 6.75
CA VAL A 138 16.60 9.01 5.99
C VAL A 138 15.86 9.02 4.65
N ALA A 139 14.59 9.42 4.67
CA ALA A 139 13.77 9.52 3.47
C ALA A 139 14.33 10.54 2.47
N ASN A 140 14.86 11.66 2.96
CA ASN A 140 15.50 12.66 2.13
C ASN A 140 16.77 12.12 1.45
N GLN A 141 17.61 11.40 2.20
CA GLN A 141 18.89 10.90 1.69
C GLN A 141 18.73 9.77 0.65
N THR A 142 17.75 8.89 0.85
CA THR A 142 17.59 7.66 0.04
C THR A 142 16.91 7.89 -1.30
N SER A 143 16.35 9.07 -1.57
CA SER A 143 15.59 9.40 -2.80
C SER A 143 14.48 8.38 -3.13
N ALA A 144 14.07 7.56 -2.17
CA ALA A 144 13.04 6.54 -2.30
C ALA A 144 11.66 7.16 -2.09
N THR A 145 10.62 6.48 -2.57
CA THR A 145 9.23 6.89 -2.32
C THR A 145 8.95 6.81 -0.82
N PHE A 146 8.63 7.93 -0.18
CA PHE A 146 8.32 7.95 1.26
C PHE A 146 6.81 7.89 1.49
N LEU A 147 6.35 6.80 2.10
CA LEU A 147 4.96 6.58 2.49
C LEU A 147 4.85 6.75 3.99
N ARG A 148 4.24 7.86 4.42
CA ARG A 148 4.00 8.12 5.84
C ARG A 148 2.58 7.71 6.22
N VAL A 149 2.47 6.90 7.26
CA VAL A 149 1.21 6.47 7.87
C VAL A 149 1.28 6.77 9.36
N VAL A 150 0.23 7.36 9.92
CA VAL A 150 0.11 7.53 11.37
C VAL A 150 -0.69 6.33 11.91
N GLY A 151 -0.23 5.69 12.97
CA GLY A 151 -0.86 4.50 13.54
C GLY A 151 -2.33 4.71 13.89
N SER A 152 -2.70 5.89 14.35
CA SER A 152 -4.10 6.26 14.62
C SER A 152 -5.00 6.23 13.37
N GLU A 153 -4.46 6.40 12.16
CA GLU A 153 -5.23 6.32 10.90
C GLU A 153 -5.61 4.90 10.52
N LEU A 154 -4.87 3.90 11.03
CA LEU A 154 -5.14 2.47 10.79
C LEU A 154 -6.33 1.95 11.61
N ILE A 155 -6.78 2.71 12.63
CA ILE A 155 -7.90 2.34 13.49
C ILE A 155 -9.20 2.88 12.87
N LYS A 156 -9.99 1.97 12.29
CA LYS A 156 -11.30 2.30 11.70
C LYS A 156 -12.45 1.83 12.57
N LYS A 157 -13.57 2.57 12.51
CA LYS A 157 -14.80 2.26 13.25
C LYS A 157 -15.55 1.06 12.67
N TYR A 158 -15.34 0.77 11.38
CA TYR A 158 -15.99 -0.32 10.68
C TYR A 158 -15.07 -1.55 10.64
N LEU A 159 -15.66 -2.71 10.97
CA LEU A 159 -15.01 -4.01 10.80
C LEU A 159 -14.50 -4.19 9.35
N GLY A 160 -13.30 -4.74 9.19
CA GLY A 160 -12.68 -5.04 7.91
C GLY A 160 -11.99 -3.88 7.19
N GLU A 161 -12.31 -2.61 7.50
CA GLU A 161 -11.66 -1.46 6.84
C GLU A 161 -10.18 -1.30 7.21
N GLY A 162 -9.81 -1.60 8.46
CA GLY A 162 -8.42 -1.53 8.93
C GLY A 162 -7.48 -2.46 8.16
N PRO A 163 -7.75 -3.79 8.13
CA PRO A 163 -6.93 -4.74 7.37
C PRO A 163 -6.91 -4.45 5.86
N LYS A 164 -8.02 -3.99 5.27
CA LYS A 164 -8.07 -3.60 3.85
C LYS A 164 -7.09 -2.47 3.55
N LEU A 165 -7.11 -1.42 4.38
CA LEU A 165 -6.21 -0.28 4.25
C LEU A 165 -4.73 -0.68 4.36
N VAL A 166 -4.39 -1.56 5.32
CA VAL A 166 -3.02 -2.07 5.46
C VAL A 166 -2.56 -2.78 4.19
N ARG A 167 -3.42 -3.61 3.58
CA ARG A 167 -3.08 -4.30 2.32
C ARG A 167 -2.87 -3.30 1.17
N GLU A 168 -3.71 -2.28 1.07
CA GLU A 168 -3.58 -1.24 0.04
C GLU A 168 -2.29 -0.43 0.20
N ILE A 169 -1.90 -0.07 1.43
CA ILE A 169 -0.62 0.62 1.70
C ILE A 169 0.56 -0.19 1.18
N PHE A 170 0.61 -1.49 1.50
CA PHE A 170 1.70 -2.36 1.05
C PHE A 170 1.66 -2.62 -0.46
N LYS A 171 0.46 -2.70 -1.06
CA LYS A 171 0.31 -2.82 -2.53
C LYS A 171 0.92 -1.61 -3.24
N ILE A 172 0.64 -0.40 -2.75
CA ILE A 172 1.22 0.83 -3.29
C ILE A 172 2.72 0.88 -3.02
N ALA A 173 3.17 0.50 -1.82
CA ALA A 173 4.61 0.45 -1.53
C ALA A 173 5.38 -0.44 -2.52
N ASP A 174 4.77 -1.57 -2.93
CA ASP A 174 5.33 -2.47 -3.94
C ASP A 174 5.29 -1.86 -5.35
N GLU A 175 4.17 -1.24 -5.75
CA GLU A 175 4.04 -0.55 -7.05
C GLU A 175 5.02 0.61 -7.22
N TYR A 176 5.36 1.32 -6.13
CA TYR A 176 6.28 2.46 -6.11
C TYR A 176 7.68 2.09 -5.60
N ALA A 177 8.07 0.80 -5.65
CA ALA A 177 9.39 0.35 -5.25
C ALA A 177 10.51 1.02 -6.11
N PRO A 178 11.63 1.46 -5.50
CA PRO A 178 11.98 1.35 -4.08
C PRO A 178 11.24 2.38 -3.20
N SER A 179 10.65 1.91 -2.10
CA SER A 179 9.84 2.71 -1.18
C SER A 179 10.18 2.47 0.29
N ILE A 180 9.94 3.47 1.13
CA ILE A 180 10.09 3.43 2.58
C ILE A 180 8.71 3.70 3.21
N VAL A 181 8.18 2.71 3.92
CA VAL A 181 6.95 2.85 4.69
C VAL A 181 7.29 3.24 6.12
N PHE A 182 6.94 4.45 6.52
CA PHE A 182 7.12 4.96 7.86
C PHE A 182 5.80 4.98 8.62
N ILE A 183 5.73 4.18 9.68
CA ILE A 183 4.57 4.11 10.58
C ILE A 183 4.90 4.89 11.85
N ASP A 184 4.33 6.09 11.98
CA ASP A 184 4.44 6.94 13.16
C ASP A 184 3.42 6.48 14.23
N GLU A 185 3.72 6.65 15.51
CA GLU A 185 2.77 6.34 16.61
C GLU A 185 2.16 4.92 16.54
N ILE A 186 2.96 3.91 16.20
CA ILE A 186 2.49 2.51 16.10
C ILE A 186 1.96 1.96 17.42
N ASP A 187 2.36 2.54 18.55
CA ASP A 187 1.86 2.21 19.88
C ASP A 187 0.36 2.51 20.04
N ALA A 188 -0.20 3.43 19.23
CA ALA A 188 -1.64 3.66 19.19
C ALA A 188 -2.42 2.42 18.72
N VAL A 189 -1.85 1.64 17.80
CA VAL A 189 -2.42 0.37 17.29
C VAL A 189 -2.03 -0.81 18.19
N GLY A 190 -0.83 -0.75 18.76
CA GLY A 190 -0.18 -1.85 19.48
C GLY A 190 -0.52 -1.99 20.97
N SER A 191 -1.60 -1.39 21.47
CA SER A 191 -1.99 -1.58 22.87
C SER A 191 -2.15 -3.07 23.20
N LYS A 192 -1.51 -3.52 24.30
CA LYS A 192 -1.61 -4.92 24.77
C LYS A 192 -3.09 -5.29 24.82
N ARG A 193 -3.46 -6.41 24.21
CA ARG A 193 -4.77 -7.07 24.36
C ARG A 193 -5.10 -7.19 25.85
N TYR A 194 -5.73 -6.17 26.42
CA TYR A 194 -6.47 -6.32 27.65
C TYR A 194 -7.78 -6.95 27.21
N ASP A 195 -8.04 -8.13 27.79
CA ASP A 195 -9.28 -8.90 27.73
C ASP A 195 -10.48 -8.05 28.21
N SER A 196 -10.80 -7.01 27.44
CA SER A 196 -11.93 -6.13 27.66
C SER A 196 -13.07 -6.77 26.89
N SER A 197 -13.79 -7.62 27.61
CA SER A 197 -15.01 -8.27 27.19
C SER A 197 -15.99 -7.27 26.58
N SER A 198 -15.88 -7.02 25.27
CA SER A 198 -16.81 -6.28 24.43
C SER A 198 -16.48 -6.52 22.96
N GLY A 199 -16.89 -7.70 22.48
CA GLY A 199 -17.34 -8.09 21.12
C GLY A 199 -16.81 -7.51 19.80
N GLY A 200 -15.99 -6.46 19.76
CA GLY A 200 -15.62 -5.74 18.53
C GLY A 200 -14.16 -5.89 18.09
N GLU A 201 -13.28 -6.49 18.90
CA GLU A 201 -11.83 -6.46 18.68
C GLU A 201 -11.24 -7.81 18.20
N LYS A 202 -11.89 -8.47 17.23
CA LYS A 202 -11.42 -9.78 16.71
C LYS A 202 -10.78 -9.77 15.32
N GLU A 203 -10.65 -8.62 14.65
CA GLU A 203 -10.38 -8.64 13.20
C GLU A 203 -8.96 -8.33 12.75
N VAL A 204 -8.01 -8.15 13.66
CA VAL A 204 -6.58 -8.13 13.28
C VAL A 204 -5.96 -9.46 13.70
N GLN A 205 -6.31 -10.50 12.95
CA GLN A 205 -5.66 -11.81 12.99
C GLN A 205 -5.36 -12.29 11.57
#